data_AF-A0A5K1DFE7-F1
#
_entry.id   AF-A0A5K1DFE7-F1
#
_cell.length_a   1.000
_cell.length_b   1.000
_cell.length_c   1.000
_cell.angle_alpha   90.00
_cell.angle_beta   90.00
_cell.angle_gamma   90.00
#
_symmetry.space_group_name_H-M   'P 1'
#
loop_
_entity.id
_entity.type
_entity.pdbx_description
1 polymer ?
#
loop_
_entity_poly.entity_id
_entity_poly.type
_entity_poly.pdbx_seq_one_letter_code
_entity_poly.pdbx_strand_id
1 'polypeptide(L)' 'FTEETQPGLLRASNASKRLIDLGMEFVPLEQTIKDSIVSLREKGFLN' A
#
# COMPACT_ATOMS: atom_id res chain seq x y z
N PHE A 1 22.07 14.56 0.47
CA PHE A 1 20.62 14.85 0.49
C PHE A 1 20.06 14.46 1.84
N THR A 2 20.07 15.40 2.78
CA THR A 2 19.27 15.35 4.02
C THR A 2 18.17 16.39 3.91
N GLU A 3 17.55 16.46 2.72
CA GLU A 3 16.46 17.39 2.46
C GLU A 3 15.17 16.76 2.97
N GLU A 4 14.54 17.42 3.92
CA GLU A 4 13.12 17.22 4.15
C GLU A 4 12.41 17.53 2.83
N THR A 5 11.96 16.48 2.13
CA THR A 5 11.33 16.62 0.82
C THR A 5 10.06 17.47 0.88
N GLN A 6 9.50 17.69 2.08
CA GLN A 6 8.35 18.56 2.32
C GLN A 6 8.44 19.22 3.71
N PRO A 7 8.61 20.54 3.80
CA PRO A 7 8.55 21.29 5.05
C PRO A 7 7.20 21.08 5.74
N GLY A 8 7.20 20.67 7.02
CA GLY A 8 5.98 20.40 7.79
C GLY A 8 5.42 18.98 7.66
N LEU A 9 6.03 18.12 6.83
CA LEU A 9 5.67 16.70 6.79
C LEU A 9 6.21 15.99 8.04
N LEU A 10 5.38 15.91 9.07
CA LEU A 10 5.68 15.10 10.24
C LEU A 10 5.84 13.65 9.80
N ARG A 11 7.04 13.10 9.94
CA ARG A 11 7.27 11.64 9.81
C ARG A 11 6.33 10.97 10.79
N ALA A 12 5.33 10.25 10.28
CA ALA A 12 4.42 9.51 11.13
C ALA A 12 5.20 8.34 11.76
N SER A 13 5.62 8.51 13.01
CA SER A 13 6.01 7.38 13.84
C SER A 13 4.80 6.44 13.90
N ASN A 14 4.99 5.18 13.48
CA ASN A 14 3.92 4.19 13.39
C ASN A 14 2.80 4.54 12.39
N ALA A 15 3.17 4.99 11.18
CA ALA A 15 2.22 5.25 10.08
C ALA A 15 1.20 4.12 9.87
N SER A 16 1.64 2.86 9.97
CA SER A 16 0.77 1.68 9.88
C SER A 16 -0.37 1.70 10.90
N LYS A 17 -0.11 2.09 12.16
CA LYS A 17 -1.14 2.18 13.20
C LYS A 17 -2.18 3.25 12.87
N ARG A 18 -1.74 4.43 12.42
CA ARG A 18 -2.67 5.50 12.02
C ARG A 18 -3.56 5.09 10.85
N LEU A 19 -3.03 4.32 9.90
CA LEU A 19 -3.82 3.79 8.78
C LEU A 19 -4.90 2.81 9.27
N ILE A 20 -4.56 1.93 10.21
CA ILE A 20 -5.53 1.03 10.85
C ILE A 20 -6.62 1.82 11.59
N ASP A 21 -6.23 2.85 12.36
CA ASP A 21 -7.19 3.70 13.09
C ASP A 21 -8.15 4.46 12.15
N LEU A 22 -7.72 4.72 10.90
CA LEU A 22 -8.55 5.32 9.84
C LEU A 22 -9.44 4.31 9.10
N GLY A 23 -9.38 3.03 9.46
CA GLY A 23 -10.19 1.95 8.86
C GLY A 23 -9.51 1.25 7.68
N MET A 24 -8.19 1.40 7.50
CA MET A 24 -7.45 0.64 6.50
C MET A 24 -7.19 -0.78 6.98
N GLU A 25 -7.58 -1.76 6.17
CA GLU A 25 -7.31 -3.18 6.42
C GLU A 25 -6.06 -3.62 5.64
N PHE A 26 -5.10 -4.18 6.35
CA PHE A 26 -3.90 -4.76 5.73
C PHE A 26 -4.20 -6.19 5.30
N VAL A 27 -4.08 -6.44 4.01
CA VAL A 27 -4.18 -7.79 3.43
C VAL A 27 -2.78 -8.42 3.31
N PRO A 28 -2.65 -9.75 3.50
CA PRO A 28 -1.39 -10.45 3.27
C PRO A 28 -0.87 -10.22 1.85
N LEU A 29 0.44 -10.10 1.69
CA LEU A 29 1.08 -9.84 0.40
C LEU A 29 0.71 -10.90 -0.65
N GLU A 30 0.67 -12.16 -0.24
CA GLU A 30 0.32 -13.30 -1.09
C GLU A 30 -1.11 -13.18 -1.63
N GLN A 31 -2.04 -12.63 -0.84
CA GLN A 31 -3.41 -12.39 -1.28
C GLN A 31 -3.45 -11.27 -2.33
N THR A 32 -2.79 -10.15 -2.07
CA THR A 32 -2.69 -9.02 -3.02
C THR A 32 -2.11 -9.46 -4.37
N ILE A 33 -1.08 -10.31 -4.35
CA ILE A 33 -0.46 -10.84 -5.57
C ILE A 33 -1.46 -11.74 -6.32
N LYS A 34 -2.17 -12.64 -5.63
CA LYS A 34 -3.18 -13.52 -6.24
C LYS A 34 -4.28 -12.71 -6.91
N ASP A 35 -4.85 -11.74 -6.20
CA ASP A 35 -5.94 -10.88 -6.70
C ASP A 35 -5.47 -10.08 -7.93
N SER A 36 -4.22 -9.61 -7.90
CA SER A 36 -3.61 -8.91 -9.03
C SER A 36 -3.46 -9.81 -10.26
N ILE A 37 -2.96 -11.05 -10.09
CA ILE A 37 -2.83 -12.01 -11.20
C ILE A 37 -4.20 -12.34 -11.80
N VAL A 38 -5.21 -12.58 -10.96
CA VAL A 38 -6.60 -12.84 -11.41
C VAL A 38 -7.12 -11.66 -12.23
N SER A 39 -7.04 -10.43 -11.71
CA SER A 39 -7.52 -9.25 -12.44
C SER A 39 -6.77 -9.04 -13.76
N LEU A 40 -5.46 -9.28 -13.80
CA LEU A 40 -4.68 -9.16 -15.02
C LEU A 40 -5.04 -10.23 -16.06
N ARG A 41 -5.38 -11.46 -15.65
CA ARG A 41 -5.90 -12.51 -16.55
C ARG A 41 -7.29 -12.15 -17.09
N GLU A 42 -8.18 -11.68 -16.22
CA GLU A 42 -9.53 -11.24 -16.63
C GLU A 42 -9.50 -10.08 -17.63
N LYS A 43 -8.51 -9.20 -17.49
CA LYS A 43 -8.27 -8.09 -18.43
C LYS A 43 -7.48 -8.49 -19.67
N GLY A 44 -7.04 -9.75 -19.78
CA GLY A 44 -6.30 -10.26 -20.94
C GLY A 44 -4.85 -9.80 -21.02
N PHE A 45 -4.27 -9.28 -19.93
CA PHE A 45 -2.85 -8.90 -19.89
C PHE A 45 -1.91 -10.07 -19.58
N LEU A 46 -2.45 -11.14 -19.00
CA LEU A 46 -1.73 -12.37 -18.70
C LEU A 46 -2.50 -13.55 -19.29
N ASN A 47 -1.77 -14.45 -19.94
CA ASN A 47 -2.28 -15.72 -20.49
C ASN A 47 -2.15 -16.85 -19.47
#